data_AF-A0A7S2SXW0-F1
#
_entry.id   AF-A0A7S2SXW0-F1
#
_cell.length_a   1.000
_cell.length_b   1.000
_cell.length_c   1.000
_cell.angle_alpha   90.00
_cell.angle_beta   90.00
_cell.angle_gamma   90.00
#
_symmetry.space_group_name_H-M   'P 1'
#
loop_
_entity.id
_entity.type
_entity.pdbx_description
1 polymer ?
#
loop_
_entity_poly.entity_id
_entity_poly.type
_entity_poly.pdbx_seq_one_letter_code
_entity_poly.pdbx_strand_id
1 'polypeptide(L)'
;EDPGDVLLFLTGEEEIEEACRRISREAYDMGETAGEAMVIPLYSSLPPAQQQRIFAKAPEPKGPGGKPGRKIIVSTNIAETSLTIDGIVYVVDPGFSKQKVYNP
;
A
#
# COMPACT_ATOMS: atom_id res chain seq x y z
N GLU A 1 12.79 -4.70 -11.13
CA GLU A 1 11.33 -4.67 -11.39
C GLU A 1 10.90 -3.42 -12.14
N ASP A 2 10.03 -3.63 -13.13
CA ASP A 2 9.40 -2.61 -13.96
C ASP A 2 8.39 -1.75 -13.18
N PRO A 3 7.99 -0.57 -13.67
CA PRO A 3 7.01 0.29 -13.00
C PRO A 3 5.70 -0.43 -12.67
N GLY A 4 5.04 0.01 -11.60
CA GLY A 4 3.74 -0.51 -11.19
C GLY A 4 3.50 -0.37 -9.70
N ASP A 5 2.24 -0.15 -9.34
CA ASP A 5 1.83 0.01 -7.95
C ASP A 5 1.74 -1.34 -7.24
N VAL A 6 1.84 -1.29 -5.92
CA VAL A 6 1.91 -2.46 -5.05
C VAL A 6 0.67 -2.50 -4.15
N LEU A 7 0.03 -3.67 -4.07
CA LEU A 7 -0.97 -3.98 -3.06
C LEU A 7 -0.39 -5.04 -2.10
N LEU A 8 -0.21 -4.67 -0.84
CA LEU A 8 0.27 -5.55 0.23
C LEU A 8 -0.88 -5.87 1.18
N PHE A 9 -1.12 -7.15 1.43
CA PHE A 9 -2.11 -7.61 2.39
C PHE A 9 -1.50 -7.85 3.77
N LEU A 10 -2.14 -7.30 4.81
CA LEU A 10 -1.83 -7.53 6.23
C LEU A 10 -3.12 -7.72 7.03
N THR A 11 -3.01 -8.12 8.30
CA THR A 11 -4.14 -8.69 9.04
C THR A 11 -4.94 -7.70 9.87
N GLY A 12 -4.40 -6.50 10.14
CA GLY A 12 -5.10 -5.51 10.95
C GLY A 12 -4.45 -4.13 10.98
N GLU A 13 -5.19 -3.17 11.54
CA GLU A 13 -4.83 -1.75 11.61
C GLU A 13 -3.44 -1.49 12.21
N GLU A 14 -3.12 -2.05 13.38
CA GLU A 14 -1.83 -1.85 14.03
C GLU A 14 -0.65 -2.34 13.17
N GLU A 15 -0.80 -3.51 12.56
CA GLU A 15 0.20 -4.10 11.67
C GLU A 15 0.38 -3.26 10.40
N ILE A 16 -0.72 -2.75 9.85
CA ILE A 16 -0.72 -1.86 8.69
C ILE A 16 0.00 -0.55 9.01
N GLU A 17 -0.33 0.11 10.12
CA GLU A 17 0.29 1.37 10.52
C GLU A 17 1.80 1.20 10.79
N GLU A 18 2.19 0.11 11.44
CA GLU A 18 3.60 -0.25 11.63
C GLU A 18 4.32 -0.45 10.29
N ALA A 19 3.74 -1.25 9.40
CA ALA A 19 4.30 -1.52 8.09
C ALA A 19 4.43 -0.24 7.26
N CYS A 20 3.39 0.60 7.23
CA CYS A 20 3.41 1.89 6.54
C CYS A 20 4.57 2.77 7.02
N ARG A 21 4.78 2.85 8.34
CA ARG A 21 5.86 3.65 8.93
C ARG A 21 7.24 3.10 8.55
N ARG A 22 7.41 1.78 8.64
CA ARG A 22 8.67 1.11 8.30
C ARG A 22 9.00 1.26 6.83
N ILE A 23 8.04 0.97 5.93
CA ILE A 23 8.22 1.12 4.48
C ILE A 23 8.57 2.57 4.14
N SER A 24 7.85 3.54 4.70
CA SER A 24 8.14 4.96 4.42
C SER A 24 9.54 5.37 4.88
N ARG A 25 9.98 4.87 6.04
CA ARG A 25 11.33 5.13 6.56
C ARG A 25 12.41 4.52 5.66
N GLU A 26 12.28 3.24 5.33
CA GLU A 26 13.26 2.56 4.46
C GLU A 26 13.31 3.23 3.08
N ALA A 27 12.16 3.61 2.51
CA ALA A 27 12.10 4.34 1.24
C ALA A 27 12.77 5.72 1.32
N TYR A 28 12.64 6.41 2.45
CA TYR A 28 13.35 7.67 2.71
C TYR A 28 14.87 7.44 2.80
N ASP A 29 15.30 6.44 3.57
CA ASP A 29 16.71 6.10 3.78
C ASP A 29 17.41 5.65 2.48
N MET A 30 16.66 5.07 1.54
CA MET A 30 17.14 4.75 0.18
C MET A 30 17.47 5.98 -0.66
N GLY A 31 16.94 7.17 -0.34
CA GLY A 31 17.28 8.44 -0.99
C GLY A 31 17.08 8.42 -2.52
N GLU A 32 18.16 8.65 -3.27
CA GLU A 32 18.15 8.64 -4.75
C GLU A 32 18.30 7.23 -5.34
N THR A 33 18.62 6.23 -4.52
CA THR A 33 18.73 4.84 -4.98
C THR A 33 17.38 4.20 -5.26
N ALA A 34 16.27 4.84 -4.87
CA ALA A 34 14.89 4.44 -5.16
C ALA A 34 14.07 5.62 -5.67
N GLY A 35 12.96 5.32 -6.36
CA GLY A 35 11.93 6.31 -6.66
C GLY A 35 11.16 6.68 -5.38
N GLU A 36 10.35 7.74 -5.45
CA GLU A 36 9.50 8.13 -4.33
C GLU A 36 8.44 7.05 -4.04
N ALA A 37 8.21 6.75 -2.77
CA ALA A 37 7.19 5.80 -2.34
C ALA A 37 6.04 6.54 -1.66
N MET A 38 4.84 6.46 -2.24
CA MET A 38 3.61 6.91 -1.62
C MET A 38 2.94 5.72 -0.92
N VAL A 39 3.06 5.66 0.41
CA VAL A 39 2.51 4.55 1.21
C VAL A 39 1.15 4.94 1.77
N ILE A 40 0.13 4.10 1.57
CA ILE A 40 -1.27 4.41 1.92
C ILE A 40 -1.88 3.24 2.70
N PRO A 41 -2.31 3.44 3.95
CA PRO A 41 -3.05 2.42 4.70
C PRO A 41 -4.48 2.30 4.17
N LEU A 42 -5.02 1.09 4.17
CA LEU A 42 -6.42 0.82 3.83
C LEU A 42 -7.03 -0.27 4.74
N TYR A 43 -7.85 0.16 5.69
CA TYR A 43 -8.60 -0.70 6.61
C TYR A 43 -9.96 -0.07 6.97
N SER A 44 -10.88 -0.88 7.49
CA SER A 44 -12.31 -0.53 7.59
C SER A 44 -12.64 0.65 8.52
N SER A 45 -11.82 0.91 9.54
CA SER A 45 -12.01 2.04 10.49
C SER A 45 -11.56 3.39 9.94
N LEU A 46 -10.85 3.44 8.80
CA LEU A 46 -10.44 4.71 8.20
C LEU A 46 -11.66 5.55 7.77
N PRO A 47 -11.65 6.87 7.98
CA PRO A 47 -12.65 7.76 7.40
C PRO A 47 -12.71 7.63 5.87
N PRO A 48 -13.89 7.78 5.23
CA PRO A 48 -14.03 7.63 3.79
C PRO A 48 -13.05 8.47 2.97
N ALA A 49 -12.80 9.72 3.39
CA ALA A 49 -11.84 10.61 2.72
C ALA A 49 -10.41 10.05 2.73
N GLN A 50 -10.02 9.32 3.78
CA GLN A 50 -8.71 8.67 3.84
C GLN A 50 -8.67 7.40 3.00
N GLN A 51 -9.75 6.60 2.96
CA GLN A 51 -9.85 5.43 2.09
C GLN A 51 -9.74 5.82 0.61
N GLN A 52 -10.33 6.95 0.20
CA GLN A 52 -10.27 7.43 -1.19
C GLN A 52 -8.85 7.78 -1.67
N ARG A 53 -7.87 7.93 -0.76
CA ARG A 53 -6.48 8.20 -1.15
C ARG A 53 -5.87 7.08 -1.98
N ILE A 54 -6.38 5.85 -1.89
CA ILE A 54 -5.90 4.72 -2.70
C ILE A 54 -6.06 4.93 -4.21
N PHE A 55 -6.96 5.83 -4.62
CA PHE A 55 -7.17 6.21 -6.02
C PHE A 55 -6.24 7.32 -6.51
N ALA A 56 -5.38 7.87 -5.64
CA ALA A 56 -4.33 8.78 -6.07
C ALA A 56 -3.36 8.09 -7.04
N LYS A 57 -2.76 8.88 -7.93
CA LYS A 57 -1.71 8.40 -8.82
C LYS A 57 -0.40 8.21 -8.04
N ALA A 58 0.43 7.29 -8.52
CA ALA A 58 1.80 7.15 -8.05
C ALA A 58 2.56 8.49 -8.20
N PRO A 59 3.54 8.77 -7.32
CA PRO A 59 4.35 9.97 -7.43
C PRO A 59 5.18 9.94 -8.72
N GLU A 60 5.34 11.11 -9.33
CA GLU A 60 6.18 11.28 -10.52
C GLU A 60 7.68 11.09 -10.15
N PRO A 61 8.53 10.72 -11.11
CA PRO A 61 9.98 10.70 -10.89
C PRO A 61 10.50 12.08 -10.44
N LYS A 62 11.47 12.10 -9.51
CA LYS A 62 12.06 13.33 -8.96
C LYS A 62 12.81 14.22 -9.97
N GLY A 63 13.02 13.74 -11.20
CA GLY A 63 13.64 14.48 -12.28
C GLY A 63 13.79 13.67 -13.58
N PRO A 64 14.31 14.28 -14.66
CA PRO A 64 14.54 13.59 -15.93
C PRO A 64 15.50 12.40 -15.76
N GLY A 65 15.06 11.21 -16.19
CA GLY A 65 15.82 9.96 -15.99
C GLY A 65 15.79 9.41 -14.56
N GLY A 66 15.01 10.03 -13.67
CA GLY A 66 14.79 9.55 -12.30
C GLY A 66 14.04 8.22 -12.28
N LYS A 67 14.22 7.47 -11.19
CA LYS A 67 13.49 6.20 -10.99
C LYS A 67 11.98 6.48 -10.85
N PRO A 68 11.13 5.61 -11.40
CA PRO A 68 9.67 5.75 -11.29
C PRO A 68 9.26 5.72 -9.82
N GLY A 69 8.39 6.64 -9.43
CA GLY A 69 7.73 6.58 -8.14
C GLY A 69 6.71 5.43 -8.11
N ARG A 70 6.34 5.00 -6.91
CA ARG A 70 5.37 3.91 -6.71
C ARG A 70 4.37 4.27 -5.64
N LYS A 71 3.11 3.90 -5.85
CA LYS A 71 2.11 3.84 -4.78
C LYS A 71 2.11 2.44 -4.18
N ILE A 72 2.15 2.37 -2.86
CA ILE A 72 2.12 1.14 -2.08
C ILE A 72 0.90 1.22 -1.17
N ILE A 73 -0.11 0.39 -1.45
CA ILE A 73 -1.31 0.28 -0.63
C ILE A 73 -1.12 -0.90 0.31
N VAL A 74 -1.21 -0.65 1.60
CA VAL A 74 -1.13 -1.68 2.63
C VAL A 74 -2.51 -1.87 3.21
N SER A 75 -3.12 -3.03 2.97
CA SER A 75 -4.55 -3.24 3.19
C SER A 75 -4.88 -4.53 3.94
N THR A 76 -6.02 -4.55 4.62
CA THR A 76 -6.68 -5.81 4.96
C THR A 76 -7.38 -6.40 3.73
N ASN A 77 -8.11 -7.50 3.92
CA ASN A 77 -8.98 -8.08 2.89
C ASN A 77 -10.11 -7.17 2.39
N ILE A 78 -10.23 -5.92 2.86
CA ILE A 78 -11.17 -4.94 2.30
C ILE A 78 -10.88 -4.64 0.82
N ALA A 79 -9.61 -4.70 0.41
CA ALA A 79 -9.21 -4.58 -0.99
C ALA A 79 -9.53 -5.83 -1.84
N GLU A 80 -9.78 -6.98 -1.21
CA GLU A 80 -10.12 -8.24 -1.89
C GLU A 80 -11.53 -8.18 -2.50
N THR A 81 -12.44 -7.47 -1.85
CA THR A 81 -13.83 -7.34 -2.31
C THR A 81 -14.03 -6.08 -3.15
N SER A 82 -13.99 -6.25 -4.47
CA SER A 82 -14.60 -5.35 -5.46
C SER A 82 -14.02 -3.92 -5.62
N LEU A 83 -12.90 -3.60 -4.98
CA LEU A 83 -12.16 -2.35 -5.24
C LEU A 83 -11.23 -2.55 -6.44
N THR A 84 -11.55 -1.93 -7.58
CA THR A 84 -10.64 -1.87 -8.73
C THR A 84 -9.71 -0.68 -8.55
N ILE A 85 -8.46 -0.94 -8.18
CA ILE A 85 -7.44 0.09 -8.04
C ILE A 85 -6.55 0.04 -9.27
N ASP A 86 -6.72 1.04 -10.14
CA ASP A 86 -5.91 1.15 -11.35
C ASP A 86 -4.42 1.29 -11.01
N GLY A 87 -3.57 0.66 -11.82
CA GLY A 87 -2.11 0.73 -11.70
C GLY A 87 -1.47 -0.33 -10.81
N ILE A 88 -2.25 -1.14 -10.09
CA ILE A 88 -1.70 -2.29 -9.35
C ILE A 88 -1.13 -3.31 -10.34
N VAL A 89 0.17 -3.56 -10.22
CA VAL A 89 0.90 -4.58 -11.01
C VAL A 89 1.41 -5.68 -10.09
N TYR A 90 1.73 -5.34 -8.85
CA TYR A 90 2.34 -6.25 -7.88
C TYR A 90 1.40 -6.46 -6.71
N VAL A 91 1.15 -7.73 -6.37
CA VAL A 91 0.40 -8.12 -5.18
C VAL A 91 1.32 -8.93 -4.28
N VAL A 92 1.40 -8.55 -3.01
CA VAL A 92 2.13 -9.26 -1.97
C VAL A 92 1.13 -9.74 -0.93
N ASP A 93 0.95 -11.06 -0.88
CA ASP A 93 0.07 -11.71 0.09
C ASP A 93 0.87 -12.71 0.95
N PRO A 94 1.05 -12.45 2.26
CA PRO A 94 1.71 -13.38 3.17
C PRO A 94 0.83 -14.59 3.54
N GLY A 95 -0.44 -14.63 3.12
CA GLY A 95 -1.35 -15.77 3.30
C GLY A 95 -2.08 -15.82 4.65
N PHE A 96 -2.04 -14.73 5.44
CA PHE A 96 -2.73 -14.64 6.73
C PHE A 96 -3.91 -13.67 6.64
N SER A 97 -5.07 -14.08 7.17
CA SER A 97 -6.26 -13.23 7.26
C SER A 97 -6.93 -13.38 8.63
N LYS A 98 -7.45 -12.28 9.21
CA LYS A 98 -8.25 -12.33 10.44
C LYS A 98 -9.62 -12.93 10.11
N GLN A 99 -9.83 -14.19 10.49
CA GLN A 99 -11.14 -14.83 10.45
C GLN A 99 -11.91 -14.54 11.74
N LYS A 100 -13.14 -14.05 11.62
CA LYS A 100 -14.07 -14.01 12.76
C LYS A 100 -14.56 -15.43 13.03
N VAL A 101 -14.09 -16.03 14.11
CA VAL A 101 -14.63 -17.31 14.61
C VAL A 101 -15.79 -16.99 15.56
N TYR A 102 -17.00 -17.42 15.20
CA TYR A 102 -18.16 -17.43 16.09
C TYR A 102 -18.18 -18.77 16.82
N ASN A 103 -18.13 -18.75 18.16
CA ASN A 103 -18.32 -19.94 18.98
C ASN A 103 -19.74 -19.88 19.58
N PRO A 104 -20.68 -20.74 19.13
CA PRO A 104 -22.08 -20.72 19.56
C PRO A 104 -22.27 -21.11 21.04
#